data_AF-A0A357XZT2-F1
#
_entry.id   AF-A0A357XZT2-F1
#
_cell.length_a   1.000
_cell.length_b   1.000
_cell.length_c   1.000
_cell.angle_alpha   90.00
_cell.angle_beta   90.00
_cell.angle_gamma   90.00
#
_symmetry.space_group_name_H-M   'P 1'
#
loop_
_entity.id
_entity.type
_entity.pdbx_description
1 polymer ?
#
loop_
_entity_poly.entity_id
_entity_poly.type
_entity_poly.pdbx_seq_one_letter_code
_entity_poly.pdbx_strand_id
1 'polypeptide(L)'
;MSKKHQRISAPPCHGFADLEETQFDTDRERRCGFPEVVYAEGKTAEMLLKIFHLMRAHGIAGLATRVAPEKAERLRAEFPEGRYNETARTFRLPETKSQGNRDQKHQGRGNKGKSTKRVGKVAVITAGTSDLPVAEE
;
A
#
# COMPACT_ATOMS: atom_id res chain seq x y z
N MET A 1 -3.99 12.97 46.52
CA MET A 1 -3.60 13.43 45.17
C MET A 1 -3.17 12.23 44.33
N SER A 2 -3.97 11.85 43.32
CA SER A 2 -3.52 11.15 42.09
C SER A 2 -4.77 10.68 41.33
N LYS A 3 -5.30 11.53 40.46
CA LYS A 3 -6.33 11.14 39.49
C LYS A 3 -5.64 10.34 38.38
N LYS A 4 -5.82 9.02 38.39
CA LYS A 4 -5.47 8.14 37.26
C LYS A 4 -6.27 8.61 36.05
N HIS A 5 -5.58 9.16 35.05
CA HIS A 5 -6.17 9.46 33.75
C HIS A 5 -6.36 8.14 33.00
N GLN A 6 -7.54 7.54 33.17
CA GLN A 6 -7.97 6.42 32.36
C GLN A 6 -8.31 6.98 30.97
N ARG A 7 -7.43 6.77 29.99
CA ARG A 7 -7.72 7.08 28.58
C ARG A 7 -8.91 6.24 28.16
N ILE A 8 -10.03 6.91 27.90
CA ILE A 8 -11.22 6.32 27.30
C ILE A 8 -10.81 5.90 25.89
N SER A 9 -10.72 4.59 25.63
CA SER A 9 -10.59 4.09 24.26
C SER A 9 -11.90 4.41 23.53
N ALA A 10 -11.78 5.11 22.40
CA ALA A 10 -12.91 5.37 21.51
C ALA A 10 -13.45 4.03 20.98
N PRO A 11 -14.76 3.92 20.70
CA PRO A 11 -15.31 2.74 20.03
C PRO A 11 -14.58 2.49 18.71
N PRO A 12 -14.42 1.23 18.26
CA PRO A 12 -13.74 0.92 17.00
C PRO A 12 -14.49 1.57 15.83
N CYS A 13 -13.95 2.69 15.36
CA CYS A 13 -14.39 3.37 14.15
C CYS A 13 -14.05 2.45 12.97
N HIS A 14 -15.06 1.92 12.29
CA HIS A 14 -14.85 1.12 11.08
C HIS A 14 -14.03 1.93 10.06
N GLY A 15 -12.84 1.43 9.71
CA GLY A 15 -12.06 1.93 8.57
C GLY A 15 -10.66 2.46 8.88
N PHE A 16 -10.28 2.62 10.13
CA PHE A 16 -8.92 3.05 10.49
C PHE A 16 -8.23 2.06 11.43
N ALA A 17 -6.94 1.88 11.24
CA ALA A 17 -6.07 1.16 12.15
C ALA A 17 -5.05 2.13 12.77
N ASP A 18 -5.04 2.20 14.09
CA ASP A 18 -4.04 2.96 14.83
C ASP A 18 -2.74 2.16 14.89
N LEU A 19 -1.74 2.61 14.15
CA LEU A 19 -0.35 2.31 14.44
C LEU A 19 0.13 3.42 15.39
N GLU A 20 0.97 3.10 16.37
CA GLU A 20 1.38 3.98 17.48
C GLU A 20 1.78 5.42 17.07
N GLU A 21 2.22 5.61 15.81
CA GLU A 21 2.61 6.90 15.24
C GLU A 21 1.86 7.27 13.93
N THR A 22 0.93 6.45 13.43
CA THR A 22 0.18 6.77 12.21
C THR A 22 -1.18 6.07 12.15
N GLN A 23 -2.21 6.77 11.67
CA GLN A 23 -3.53 6.19 11.43
C GLN A 23 -3.58 5.74 9.97
N PHE A 24 -3.78 4.43 9.73
CA PHE A 24 -3.88 3.85 8.39
C PHE A 24 -5.35 3.65 8.01
N ASP A 25 -5.77 4.16 6.85
CA ASP A 25 -7.15 4.13 6.36
C ASP A 25 -7.40 2.91 5.47
N THR A 26 -7.87 1.85 6.11
CA THR A 26 -8.26 0.59 5.45
C THR A 26 -9.51 0.71 4.56
N ASP A 27 -10.32 1.77 4.69
CA ASP A 27 -11.59 1.92 3.96
C ASP A 27 -11.46 2.91 2.78
N ARG A 28 -10.26 3.47 2.57
CA ARG A 28 -9.95 4.42 1.49
C ARG A 28 -10.26 3.86 0.11
N GLU A 29 -10.03 2.58 -0.13
CA GLU A 29 -10.37 1.94 -1.41
C GLU A 29 -11.87 2.01 -1.69
N ARG A 30 -12.70 1.72 -0.69
CA ARG A 30 -14.16 1.77 -0.83
C ARG A 30 -14.64 3.20 -1.10
N ARG A 31 -14.04 4.20 -0.45
CA ARG A 31 -14.46 5.60 -0.54
C ARG A 31 -13.92 6.32 -1.79
N CYS A 32 -12.69 6.01 -2.21
CA CYS A 32 -11.96 6.74 -3.25
C CYS A 32 -11.70 5.90 -4.52
N GLY A 33 -11.89 4.58 -4.47
CA GLY A 33 -11.65 3.66 -5.58
C GLY A 33 -10.21 3.15 -5.69
N PHE A 34 -9.33 3.48 -4.75
CA PHE A 34 -7.94 3.03 -4.69
C PHE A 34 -7.43 2.96 -3.25
N PRO A 35 -6.60 1.96 -2.91
CA PRO A 35 -6.07 1.80 -1.55
C PRO A 35 -5.11 2.92 -1.17
N GLU A 36 -4.74 2.98 0.10
CA GLU A 36 -3.75 3.94 0.59
C GLU A 36 -2.34 3.59 0.08
N VAL A 37 -1.55 4.64 -0.20
CA VAL A 37 -0.15 4.54 -0.62
C VAL A 37 0.75 5.01 0.52
N VAL A 38 1.79 4.24 0.83
CA VAL A 38 2.68 4.49 1.95
C VAL A 38 3.85 5.37 1.51
N TYR A 39 3.91 6.61 2.00
CA TYR A 39 5.11 7.45 1.88
C TYR A 39 6.19 6.93 2.84
N ALA A 40 7.29 6.37 2.32
CA ALA A 40 8.30 5.66 3.13
C ALA A 40 9.48 6.52 3.59
N GLU A 41 9.67 7.70 3.00
CA GLU A 41 10.70 8.64 3.41
C GLU A 41 10.36 9.19 4.82
N GLY A 42 11.37 9.25 5.70
CA GLY A 42 11.19 9.58 7.12
C GLY A 42 10.69 8.44 8.03
N LYS A 43 10.09 7.36 7.49
CA LYS A 43 9.64 6.19 8.30
C LYS A 43 10.78 5.20 8.56
N THR A 44 10.76 4.50 9.70
CA THR A 44 11.69 3.39 9.98
C THR A 44 11.31 2.12 9.21
N ALA A 45 12.26 1.18 9.05
CA ALA A 45 11.96 -0.11 8.41
C ALA A 45 10.91 -0.89 9.20
N GLU A 46 11.00 -0.87 10.53
CA GLU A 46 10.07 -1.51 11.46
C GLU A 46 8.65 -0.96 11.31
N MET A 47 8.50 0.35 11.13
CA MET A 47 7.20 0.98 10.89
C MET A 47 6.61 0.54 9.55
N LEU A 48 7.43 0.46 8.49
CA LEU A 48 6.98 -0.04 7.18
C LEU A 48 6.53 -1.49 7.27
N LEU A 49 7.28 -2.37 7.94
CA LEU A 49 6.89 -3.77 8.13
C LEU A 49 5.54 -3.88 8.83
N LYS A 50 5.31 -3.11 9.92
CA LYS A 50 4.00 -3.05 10.60
C LYS A 50 2.87 -2.65 9.63
N ILE A 51 3.06 -1.61 8.82
CA ILE A 51 2.06 -1.15 7.84
C ILE A 51 1.77 -2.24 6.80
N PHE A 52 2.80 -2.86 6.21
CA PHE A 52 2.60 -3.89 5.19
C PHE A 52 1.96 -5.16 5.75
N HIS A 53 2.24 -5.55 6.99
CA HIS A 53 1.52 -6.63 7.66
C HIS A 53 0.04 -6.32 7.83
N LEU A 54 -0.29 -5.10 8.23
CA LEU A 54 -1.68 -4.65 8.34
C LEU A 54 -2.37 -4.70 6.97
N MET A 55 -1.75 -4.14 5.92
CA MET A 55 -2.29 -4.20 4.55
C MET A 55 -2.55 -5.64 4.12
N ARG A 56 -1.58 -6.54 4.34
CA ARG A 56 -1.70 -7.97 4.03
C ARG A 56 -2.84 -8.66 4.80
N ALA A 57 -2.98 -8.36 6.09
CA ALA A 57 -4.03 -8.91 6.95
C ALA A 57 -5.44 -8.48 6.51
N HIS A 58 -5.56 -7.27 5.96
CA HIS A 58 -6.81 -6.76 5.39
C HIS A 58 -7.00 -7.13 3.91
N GLY A 59 -6.06 -7.86 3.29
CA GLY A 59 -6.11 -8.23 1.88
C GLY A 59 -5.93 -7.06 0.91
N ILE A 60 -5.35 -5.95 1.38
CA ILE A 60 -5.13 -4.72 0.62
C ILE A 60 -3.78 -4.83 -0.11
N ALA A 61 -3.74 -4.52 -1.41
CA ALA A 61 -2.49 -4.42 -2.15
C ALA A 61 -1.63 -3.26 -1.61
N GLY A 62 -0.35 -3.52 -1.35
CA GLY A 62 0.62 -2.57 -0.82
C GLY A 62 1.37 -1.80 -1.91
N LEU A 63 1.46 -0.49 -1.78
CA LEU A 63 2.43 0.33 -2.51
C LEU A 63 3.10 1.30 -1.54
N ALA A 64 4.42 1.26 -1.48
CA ALA A 64 5.23 2.28 -0.83
C ALA A 64 6.13 2.99 -1.84
N THR A 65 6.29 4.30 -1.66
CA THR A 65 7.12 5.16 -2.53
C THR A 65 8.28 5.75 -1.73
N ARG A 66 9.36 6.13 -2.44
CA ARG A 66 10.60 6.69 -1.84
C ARG A 66 11.29 5.77 -0.84
N VAL A 67 11.19 4.46 -1.05
CA VAL A 67 11.79 3.42 -0.23
C VAL A 67 13.31 3.42 -0.45
N ALA A 68 14.06 3.63 0.63
CA ALA A 68 15.52 3.51 0.61
C ALA A 68 15.95 2.02 0.50
N PRO A 69 17.10 1.70 -0.12
CA PRO A 69 17.53 0.32 -0.36
C PRO A 69 17.58 -0.55 0.90
N GLU A 70 18.03 0.00 2.03
CA GLU A 70 18.16 -0.74 3.30
C GLU A 70 16.78 -1.14 3.86
N LYS A 71 15.79 -0.27 3.66
CA LYS A 71 14.39 -0.57 4.01
C LYS A 71 13.78 -1.60 3.06
N ALA A 72 14.11 -1.51 1.77
CA ALA A 72 13.64 -2.45 0.76
C ALA A 72 14.19 -3.87 0.99
N GLU A 73 15.42 -4.02 1.48
CA GLU A 73 15.97 -5.32 1.89
C GLU A 73 15.14 -5.95 3.01
N ARG A 74 14.81 -5.18 4.05
CA ARG A 74 13.95 -5.65 5.15
C ARG A 74 12.55 -6.04 4.67
N LEU A 75 11.96 -5.23 3.78
CA LEU A 75 10.66 -5.54 3.19
C LEU A 75 10.70 -6.80 2.31
N ARG A 76 11.74 -6.99 1.49
CA ARG A 76 11.91 -8.19 0.65
C ARG A 76 12.11 -9.46 1.48
N ALA A 77 12.82 -9.35 2.60
CA ALA A 77 13.03 -10.47 3.51
C ALA A 77 11.72 -10.93 4.16
N GLU A 78 10.85 -9.99 4.56
CA GLU A 78 9.57 -10.30 5.21
C GLU A 78 8.44 -10.64 4.23
N PHE A 79 8.50 -10.08 3.02
CA PHE A 79 7.50 -10.27 1.97
C PHE A 79 8.17 -10.70 0.66
N PRO A 80 8.50 -12.00 0.51
CA PRO A 80 9.16 -12.52 -0.69
C PRO A 80 8.37 -12.34 -2.00
N GLU A 81 7.05 -12.22 -1.92
CA GLU A 81 6.16 -11.91 -3.04
C GLU A 81 6.18 -10.43 -3.46
N GLY A 82 6.76 -9.58 -2.61
CA GLY A 82 6.88 -8.16 -2.84
C GLY A 82 7.97 -7.83 -3.86
N ARG A 83 7.75 -6.76 -4.63
CA ARG A 83 8.65 -6.31 -5.69
C ARG A 83 9.18 -4.94 -5.36
N TYR A 84 10.50 -4.82 -5.24
CA TYR A 84 11.20 -3.55 -5.15
C TYR A 84 11.61 -3.08 -6.56
N ASN A 85 11.27 -1.85 -6.91
CA ASN A 85 11.83 -1.15 -8.07
C ASN A 85 12.89 -0.17 -7.53
N GLU A 86 14.17 -0.48 -7.79
CA GLU A 86 15.32 0.33 -7.36
C GLU A 86 15.29 1.73 -7.98
N THR A 87 14.96 1.81 -9.27
CA THR A 87 14.91 3.07 -10.03
C THR A 87 13.81 3.99 -9.53
N ALA A 88 12.60 3.48 -9.37
CA ALA A 88 11.46 4.25 -8.85
C ALA A 88 11.49 4.43 -7.32
N ARG A 89 12.34 3.66 -6.63
CA ARG A 89 12.34 3.55 -5.16
C ARG A 89 10.95 3.17 -4.64
N THR A 90 10.29 2.22 -5.29
CA THR A 90 8.96 1.74 -4.87
C THR A 90 8.98 0.29 -4.43
N PHE A 91 8.14 -0.05 -3.45
CA PHE A 91 7.91 -1.43 -3.04
C PHE A 91 6.43 -1.77 -3.21
N ARG A 92 6.14 -2.83 -3.96
CA ARG A 92 4.78 -3.31 -4.22
C ARG A 92 4.54 -4.67 -3.59
N LEU A 93 3.46 -4.79 -2.82
CA LEU A 93 2.97 -6.05 -2.28
C LEU A 93 1.63 -6.39 -2.97
N PRO A 94 1.48 -7.56 -3.62
CA PRO A 94 0.21 -7.94 -4.21
C PRO A 94 -0.87 -8.17 -3.13
N GLU A 95 -2.13 -7.98 -3.49
CA GLU A 95 -3.26 -8.39 -2.65
C GLU A 95 -3.21 -9.90 -2.39
N THR A 96 -3.50 -10.32 -1.16
CA THR A 96 -3.70 -11.75 -0.87
C THR A 96 -5.05 -12.15 -1.42
N LYS A 97 -5.10 -13.18 -2.28
CA LYS A 97 -6.37 -13.79 -2.71
C LYS A 97 -6.98 -14.52 -1.52
N SER A 98 -7.63 -13.79 -0.61
CA SER A 98 -8.38 -14.41 0.47
C SER A 98 -9.49 -15.25 -0.14
N GLN A 99 -9.46 -16.56 0.11
CA GLN A 99 -10.47 -17.52 -0.33
C GLN A 99 -11.88 -16.99 -0.01
N GLY A 100 -12.76 -17.11 -0.99
CA GLY A 100 -14.10 -16.57 -0.96
C GLY A 100 -14.29 -15.78 -2.24
N ASN A 101 -14.99 -16.41 -3.19
CA ASN A 101 -15.51 -15.93 -4.47
C ASN A 101 -15.66 -14.39 -4.57
N ARG A 102 -14.52 -13.69 -4.60
CA ARG A 102 -14.37 -12.27 -4.78
C ARG A 102 -13.61 -12.18 -6.07
N ASP A 103 -14.35 -12.30 -7.16
CA ASP A 103 -13.94 -11.83 -8.46
C ASP A 103 -13.27 -10.46 -8.27
N GLN A 104 -11.94 -10.41 -8.37
CA GLN A 104 -11.12 -9.30 -8.86
C GLN A 104 -11.70 -7.89 -8.63
N LYS A 105 -11.60 -7.29 -7.42
CA LYS A 105 -12.12 -5.93 -7.14
C LYS A 105 -11.11 -4.79 -7.25
N HIS A 106 -9.92 -4.99 -7.79
CA HIS A 106 -9.12 -3.87 -8.31
C HIS A 106 -9.54 -3.52 -9.74
N GLN A 107 -10.73 -2.94 -9.87
CA GLN A 107 -11.17 -2.28 -11.10
C GLN A 107 -11.52 -0.83 -10.77
N GLY A 108 -10.66 0.11 -11.19
CA GLY A 108 -11.16 1.44 -11.53
C GLY A 108 -12.37 1.27 -12.47
N ARG A 109 -13.46 1.99 -12.19
CA ARG A 109 -14.74 2.03 -12.94
C ARG A 109 -14.71 1.29 -14.29
N GLY A 110 -14.91 -0.02 -14.27
CA GLY A 110 -14.60 -0.81 -15.47
C GLY A 110 -14.89 -2.30 -15.37
N ASN A 111 -16.13 -2.66 -15.06
CA ASN A 111 -16.83 -3.90 -15.41
C ASN A 111 -16.03 -5.25 -15.32
N LYS A 112 -16.34 -6.07 -14.31
CA LYS A 112 -15.70 -7.37 -14.05
C LYS A 112 -16.24 -8.48 -14.95
N GLY A 113 -15.35 -9.35 -15.43
CA GLY A 113 -15.73 -10.63 -16.05
C GLY A 113 -15.43 -10.78 -17.53
N LYS A 114 -14.60 -9.92 -18.12
CA LYS A 114 -13.99 -10.15 -19.44
C LYS A 114 -12.50 -9.91 -19.28
N SER A 115 -11.66 -10.70 -19.94
CA SER A 115 -10.29 -10.27 -20.25
C SER A 115 -10.40 -8.80 -20.61
N THR A 116 -9.84 -7.90 -19.81
CA THR A 116 -9.99 -6.47 -20.08
C THR A 116 -9.30 -6.27 -21.40
N LYS A 117 -10.12 -6.25 -22.47
CA LYS A 117 -9.65 -6.14 -23.83
C LYS A 117 -8.86 -4.85 -23.81
N ARG A 118 -7.53 -4.94 -23.98
CA ARG A 118 -6.65 -3.77 -23.92
C ARG A 118 -7.29 -2.71 -24.80
N VAL A 119 -7.84 -1.66 -24.19
CA VAL A 119 -8.68 -0.67 -24.89
C VAL A 119 -7.84 0.25 -25.76
N GLY A 120 -6.53 0.17 -25.64
CA GLY A 120 -5.55 0.90 -26.41
C GLY A 120 -4.14 0.64 -25.87
N LYS A 121 -3.18 1.40 -26.39
CA LYS A 121 -1.82 1.47 -25.85
C LYS A 121 -1.67 2.82 -25.16
N VAL A 122 -1.14 2.81 -23.94
CA VAL A 122 -0.66 4.01 -23.25
C VAL A 122 0.85 3.95 -23.27
N ALA A 123 1.49 5.06 -23.63
CA ALA A 123 2.94 5.20 -23.60
C ALA A 123 3.30 6.32 -22.60
N VAL A 124 4.36 6.09 -21.84
CA VAL A 124 5.03 7.12 -21.04
C VAL A 124 6.30 7.51 -21.79
N ILE A 125 6.47 8.80 -22.08
CA ILE A 125 7.63 9.34 -22.80
C ILE A 125 8.37 10.28 -21.85
N THR A 126 9.65 10.04 -21.63
CA THR A 126 10.53 10.90 -20.83
C THR A 126 11.56 11.57 -21.73
N ALA A 127 12.03 12.76 -21.33
CA ALA A 127 13.00 13.54 -22.11
C ALA A 127 14.40 13.57 -21.47
N GLY A 128 14.55 13.04 -20.25
CA GLY A 128 15.83 12.96 -19.55
C GLY A 128 15.98 11.73 -18.65
N THR A 129 17.24 11.40 -18.32
CA THR A 129 17.58 10.34 -17.36
C THR A 129 17.11 10.67 -15.94
N SER A 130 16.93 11.95 -15.61
CA SER A 130 16.35 12.44 -14.36
C SER A 130 14.88 12.08 -14.17
N ASP A 131 14.14 11.84 -15.26
CA ASP A 131 12.71 11.53 -15.21
C ASP A 131 12.47 10.04 -14.95
N LEU A 132 13.49 9.20 -15.14
CA LEU A 132 13.39 7.74 -15.09
C LEU A 132 12.82 7.23 -13.75
N PRO A 133 13.24 7.74 -12.57
CA PRO A 133 12.62 7.34 -11.30
C PRO A 133 11.12 7.64 -11.23
N VAL A 134 10.69 8.76 -11.79
CA VAL A 134 9.28 9.19 -11.77
C VAL A 134 8.45 8.41 -12.79
N ALA A 135 9.04 8.08 -13.94
CA ALA A 135 8.36 7.31 -14.98
C ALA A 135 8.17 5.83 -14.62
N GLU A 136 9.01 5.30 -13.74
CA GLU A 136 8.97 3.91 -13.27
C GLU A 136 8.07 3.69 -12.02
N GLU A 137 7.58 4.78 -11.39
CA GLU A 137 6.64 4.77 -10.26
C GLU A 137 5.19 4.46 -10.67
#